data_AF-A0A5R2N8J1-F1
#
_entry.id   AF-A0A5R2N8J1-F1
#
_cell.length_a   1.000
_cell.length_b   1.000
_cell.length_c   1.000
_cell.angle_alpha   90.00
_cell.angle_beta   90.00
_cell.angle_gamma   90.00
#
_symmetry.space_group_name_H-M   'P 1'
#
loop_
_entity.id
_entity.type
_entity.pdbx_description
1 polymer ?
#
loop_
_entity_poly.entity_id
_entity_poly.type
_entity_poly.pdbx_seq_one_letter_code
_entity_poly.pdbx_strand_id
1 'polypeptide(L)' 'MAKDGSEQGSGKVGINTRLAHSGNNPHDYFGFVNPPVVHASTVLFPNAAAM' A
#
# COMPACT_ATOMS: atom_id res chain seq x y z
N MET A 1 -26.94 -6.12 13.05
CA MET A 1 -27.31 -7.43 12.48
C MET A 1 -27.89 -7.21 11.09
N ALA A 2 -27.07 -7.31 10.05
CA ALA A 2 -27.49 -7.50 8.66
C ALA A 2 -26.24 -7.96 7.91
N LYS A 3 -26.07 -9.28 7.85
CA LYS A 3 -25.02 -9.97 7.12
C LYS A 3 -25.65 -10.26 5.77
N ASP A 4 -25.37 -9.42 4.78
CA ASP A 4 -25.94 -9.58 3.45
C ASP A 4 -25.00 -10.45 2.59
N GLY A 5 -25.61 -11.42 1.91
CA GLY A 5 -25.16 -12.03 0.67
C GLY A 5 -23.78 -12.70 0.62
N SER A 6 -23.80 -14.02 0.62
CA SER A 6 -22.74 -14.97 0.26
C SER A 6 -21.89 -14.67 -0.99
N GLU A 7 -20.57 -14.87 -0.88
CA GLU A 7 -19.79 -15.73 -1.79
C GLU A 7 -18.58 -16.32 -1.02
N GLN A 8 -18.52 -17.65 -0.91
CA GLN A 8 -17.32 -18.37 -0.50
C GLN A 8 -16.54 -18.73 -1.76
N GLY A 9 -15.34 -18.17 -1.93
CA GLY A 9 -14.45 -18.53 -3.03
C GLY A 9 -13.17 -17.67 -3.05
N SER A 10 -12.04 -18.29 -2.72
CA SER A 10 -10.67 -17.93 -3.12
C SER A 10 -10.24 -16.44 -3.15
N GLY A 11 -9.42 -16.04 -2.18
CA GLY A 11 -8.29 -15.14 -2.45
C GLY A 11 -8.53 -13.62 -2.55
N LYS A 12 -9.73 -13.09 -2.30
CA LYS A 12 -9.96 -11.63 -2.30
C LYS A 12 -10.32 -11.07 -0.94
N VAL A 13 -9.48 -10.15 -0.46
CA VAL A 13 -9.66 -9.44 0.80
C VAL A 13 -10.84 -8.47 0.72
N GLY A 14 -11.64 -8.34 1.79
CA GLY A 14 -12.82 -7.46 1.85
C GLY A 14 -12.50 -5.98 1.58
N ILE A 15 -13.50 -5.18 1.19
CA ILE A 15 -13.29 -3.77 0.76
C ILE A 15 -12.66 -2.90 1.85
N ASN A 16 -13.09 -3.02 3.10
CA ASN A 16 -12.57 -2.22 4.22
C ASN A 16 -11.10 -2.54 4.50
N THR A 17 -10.75 -3.83 4.49
CA THR A 17 -9.37 -4.28 4.67
C THR A 17 -8.49 -3.82 3.51
N ARG A 18 -9.00 -3.87 2.27
CA ARG A 18 -8.26 -3.32 1.12
C ARG A 18 -8.01 -1.83 1.27
N LEU A 19 -9.00 -1.05 1.69
CA LEU A 19 -8.84 0.39 1.89
C LEU A 19 -7.79 0.74 2.96
N ALA A 20 -7.71 -0.06 4.02
CA ALA A 20 -6.75 0.15 5.11
C ALA A 20 -5.32 -0.30 4.79
N HIS A 21 -5.14 -1.28 3.90
CA HIS A 21 -3.84 -1.91 3.63
C HIS A 21 -3.33 -1.70 2.19
N SER A 22 -4.11 -1.05 1.32
CA SER A 22 -3.64 -0.66 -0.01
C SER A 22 -2.59 0.44 0.09
N GLY A 23 -1.52 0.34 -0.70
CA GLY A 23 -0.48 1.35 -0.78
C GLY A 23 0.91 0.76 -0.57
N ASN A 24 1.75 1.49 0.16
CA ASN A 24 3.18 1.21 0.33
C ASN A 24 3.43 -0.06 1.15
N ASN A 25 4.50 -0.78 0.83
CA ASN A 25 4.99 -1.91 1.63
C ASN A 25 5.96 -1.39 2.71
N PRO A 26 5.74 -1.65 4.01
CA PRO A 26 6.64 -1.21 5.09
C PRO A 26 8.10 -1.66 4.92
N HIS A 27 8.34 -2.80 4.26
CA HIS A 27 9.69 -3.31 4.05
C HIS A 27 10.54 -2.44 3.13
N ASP A 28 9.91 -1.64 2.27
CA ASP A 28 10.61 -0.68 1.40
C ASP A 28 11.08 0.56 2.18
N TYR A 29 10.56 0.76 3.41
CA TYR A 29 10.80 1.92 4.25
C TYR A 29 11.22 1.52 5.68
N PHE A 30 12.21 0.62 5.79
CA PHE A 30 12.83 0.20 7.07
C PHE A 30 11.85 -0.34 8.13
N GLY A 31 10.69 -0.84 7.72
CA GLY A 31 9.66 -1.37 8.62
C GLY A 31 8.72 -0.32 9.20
N PHE A 32 8.78 0.95 8.74
CA PHE A 32 7.78 1.94 9.13
C PHE A 32 6.42 1.59 8.54
N VAL A 33 5.42 1.44 9.41
CA VAL A 33 4.04 1.11 9.02
C VAL A 33 3.36 2.32 8.39
N ASN A 34 3.55 3.51 8.97
CA ASN A 34 3.09 4.74 8.36
C ASN A 34 4.12 5.20 7.31
N PRO A 35 3.71 5.54 6.08
CA PRO A 35 4.63 6.08 5.09
C PRO A 35 5.43 7.27 5.65
N PRO A 36 6.75 7.33 5.42
CA PRO A 36 7.57 8.40 5.96
C PRO A 36 7.21 9.74 5.31
N VAL A 37 7.28 10.82 6.09
CA VAL A 37 7.13 12.18 5.57
C VAL A 37 8.46 12.63 4.98
N VAL A 38 8.50 12.85 3.66
CA VAL A 38 9.70 13.30 2.96
C VAL A 38 9.53 14.76 2.54
N HIS A 39 10.31 15.65 3.15
CA HIS A 39 10.36 17.07 2.78
C HIS A 39 11.50 17.33 1.81
N ALA A 40 11.24 17.13 0.52
CA ALA A 40 12.21 17.40 -0.54
C ALA A 40 11.51 17.99 -1.77
N SER A 41 12.27 18.75 -2.57
CA SER A 41 11.78 19.32 -3.84
C SER A 41 12.24 18.54 -5.07
N THR A 42 13.12 17.55 -4.90
CA THR A 42 13.68 16.74 -5.99
C THR A 42 14.11 15.36 -5.49
N VAL A 43 14.28 14.42 -6.41
CA VAL A 43 14.73 13.04 -6.15
C VAL A 43 15.91 12.69 -7.07
N LEU A 44 16.80 11.81 -6.60
CA LEU A 44 17.91 11.31 -7.40
C LEU A 44 17.48 10.09 -8.22
N PHE A 45 18.02 9.99 -9.43
CA PHE A 45 17.95 8.79 -10.26
C PHE A 45 19.29 8.07 -10.22
N PRO A 46 19.31 6.72 -10.24
CA PRO A 46 20.56 5.95 -10.16
C PRO A 46 21.44 6.11 -11.40
N ASN A 47 20.87 6.49 -12.54
CA ASN A 47 21.57 6.79 -13.79
C ASN A 47 20.67 7.61 -14.73
N ALA A 48 21.25 8.14 -15.80
CA ALA A 48 20.55 9.00 -16.76
C ALA A 48 19.41 8.29 -17.53
N ALA A 49 19.48 6.97 -17.72
CA ALA A 49 18.43 6.22 -18.42
C ALA A 49 17.18 5.99 -17.55
N ALA A 50 17.31 6.12 -16.23
CA ALA A 50 16.21 5.98 -15.27
C ALA A 50 15.51 7.32 -14.97
N MET A 51 16.01 8.44 -15.50
CA MET A 51 15.37 9.76 -15.43
C MET A 51 14.05 9.81 -16.19
#